data_AF-A0AAW2K6I7-F1
#
_entry.id   AF-A0AAW2K6I7-F1
#
_cell.length_a   1.000
_cell.length_b   1.000
_cell.length_c   1.000
_cell.angle_alpha   90.00
_cell.angle_beta   90.00
_cell.angle_gamma   90.00
#
_symmetry.space_group_name_H-M   'P 1'
#
loop_
_entity.id
_entity.type
_entity.pdbx_description
1 polymer ?
#
loop_
_entity_poly.entity_id
_entity_poly.type
_entity_poly.pdbx_seq_one_letter_code
_entity_poly.pdbx_strand_id
1 'polypeptide(L)'
;MRDEITLSKEQSPKTDEKLNKMLDIPYASAVGSIKYVVQCTKPDIAYALSMTSRYQACARESHWNAVKTMLTYLKRTKDMFLIYNGGVDTGKLYRR
;
A
#
# COMPACT_ATOMS: atom_id res chain seq x y z
N MET A 1 0.14 -18.29 13.67
CA MET A 1 0.66 -18.91 12.43
C MET A 1 0.28 -17.99 11.29
N ARG A 2 1.22 -17.28 10.67
CA ARG A 2 0.94 -16.34 9.58
C ARG A 2 0.93 -17.16 8.29
N ASP A 3 -0.23 -17.34 7.68
CA ASP A 3 -0.33 -17.99 6.38
C ASP A 3 0.44 -17.16 5.35
N GLU A 4 1.47 -17.76 4.75
CA GLU A 4 2.20 -17.20 3.63
C GLU A 4 1.24 -16.98 2.46
N ILE A 5 1.07 -15.72 2.07
CA ILE A 5 0.25 -15.35 0.91
C ILE A 5 1.08 -15.63 -0.35
N THR A 6 1.03 -16.88 -0.82
CA THR A 6 1.70 -17.33 -2.04
C THR A 6 0.88 -16.87 -3.26
N LEU A 7 1.24 -15.71 -3.83
CA LEU A 7 0.63 -15.20 -5.08
C LEU A 7 1.21 -15.96 -6.29
N SER A 8 0.45 -16.91 -6.84
CA SER A 8 0.87 -17.74 -7.97
C SER A 8 0.12 -17.43 -9.28
N LYS A 9 0.80 -17.62 -10.42
CA LYS A 9 0.32 -17.34 -11.80
C LYS A 9 -0.98 -18.09 -12.17
N GLU A 10 -1.28 -19.18 -11.47
CA GLU A 10 -2.41 -20.07 -11.78
C GLU A 10 -3.79 -19.52 -11.41
N GLN A 11 -3.88 -18.49 -10.57
CA GLN A 11 -5.18 -17.98 -10.14
C GLN A 11 -5.89 -17.12 -11.22
N SER A 12 -5.34 -17.04 -12.45
CA SER A 12 -5.82 -16.17 -13.56
C SER A 12 -7.31 -16.39 -13.85
N PRO A 13 -8.13 -15.33 -14.00
CA PRO A 13 -9.56 -15.50 -14.08
C PRO A 13 -9.86 -16.17 -15.40
N LYS A 14 -10.37 -17.40 -15.36
CA LYS A 14 -10.69 -18.21 -16.55
C LYS A 14 -12.03 -17.79 -17.20
N THR A 15 -12.63 -16.67 -16.79
CA THR A 15 -14.00 -16.31 -17.18
C THR A 15 -14.14 -14.80 -17.40
N ASP A 16 -14.59 -14.41 -18.60
CA ASP A 16 -14.70 -13.02 -19.08
C ASP A 16 -15.61 -12.13 -18.22
N GLU A 17 -16.62 -12.68 -17.54
CA GLU A 17 -17.52 -11.91 -16.67
C GLU A 17 -16.82 -11.31 -15.44
N LYS A 18 -15.85 -12.04 -14.85
CA LYS A 18 -15.08 -11.53 -13.71
C LYS A 18 -14.06 -10.47 -14.14
N LEU A 19 -13.54 -10.57 -15.37
CA LEU A 19 -12.71 -9.52 -15.98
C LEU A 19 -13.55 -8.26 -16.22
N ASN A 20 -14.75 -8.38 -16.79
CA ASN A 20 -15.61 -7.23 -17.06
C ASN A 20 -16.02 -6.45 -15.80
N LYS A 21 -16.28 -7.13 -14.68
CA LYS A 21 -16.52 -6.46 -13.38
C LYS A 21 -15.29 -5.74 -12.83
N MET A 22 -14.08 -6.22 -13.17
CA MET A 22 -12.82 -5.59 -12.77
C MET A 22 -12.44 -4.41 -13.67
N LEU A 23 -12.89 -4.36 -14.92
CA LEU A 23 -12.65 -3.24 -15.84
C LEU A 23 -13.29 -1.94 -15.36
N ASP A 24 -14.43 -2.01 -14.68
CA ASP A 24 -15.13 -0.85 -14.13
C ASP A 24 -14.41 -0.24 -12.90
N ILE A 25 -13.53 -1.02 -12.26
CA ILE A 25 -12.75 -0.56 -11.11
C ILE A 25 -11.51 0.18 -11.62
N PRO A 26 -11.24 1.42 -11.20
CA PRO A 26 -10.08 2.20 -11.65
C PRO A 26 -8.78 1.74 -10.97
N TYR A 27 -8.39 0.47 -11.20
CA TYR A 27 -7.24 -0.18 -10.57
C TYR A 27 -5.93 0.55 -10.87
N ALA A 28 -5.70 0.90 -12.14
CA ALA A 28 -4.49 1.63 -12.56
C ALA A 28 -4.38 3.02 -11.91
N SER A 29 -5.51 3.72 -11.76
CA SER A 29 -5.56 5.02 -11.09
C SER A 29 -5.24 4.90 -9.59
N ALA A 30 -5.77 3.87 -8.92
CA ALA A 30 -5.46 3.60 -7.52
C ALA A 30 -3.97 3.25 -7.32
N VAL A 31 -3.40 2.38 -8.17
CA VAL A 31 -1.98 2.03 -8.13
C VAL A 31 -1.09 3.24 -8.38
N GLY A 32 -1.44 4.10 -9.35
CA GLY A 32 -0.71 5.34 -9.62
C GLY A 32 -0.74 6.32 -8.43
N SER A 33 -1.89 6.44 -7.77
CA SER A 33 -2.03 7.28 -6.57
C SER A 33 -1.17 6.77 -5.41
N ILE A 34 -1.17 5.45 -5.16
CA ILE A 34 -0.33 4.84 -4.10
C ILE A 34 1.16 5.02 -4.42
N LYS A 35 1.56 4.89 -5.69
CA LYS A 35 2.95 5.12 -6.11
C LYS A 35 3.45 6.50 -5.73
N TYR A 36 2.63 7.53 -5.93
CA TYR A 36 3.00 8.90 -5.54
C TYR A 36 3.22 9.01 -4.02
N VAL A 37 2.29 8.49 -3.22
CA VAL A 37 2.38 8.53 -1.75
C VAL A 37 3.64 7.82 -1.24
N VAL A 38 3.94 6.65 -1.81
CA VAL A 38 5.14 5.87 -1.50
C VAL A 38 6.41 6.65 -1.79
N GLN A 39 6.47 7.32 -2.94
CA GLN A 39 7.64 8.09 -3.37
C GLN A 39 7.91 9.31 -2.47
N CYS A 40 6.86 10.00 -2.02
CA CYS A 40 6.99 11.29 -1.34
C CYS A 40 7.02 11.20 0.19
N THR A 41 6.24 10.29 0.79
CA THR A 41 5.93 10.37 2.23
C THR A 41 6.05 9.04 2.96
N LYS A 42 5.88 7.91 2.27
CA LYS A 42 5.63 6.64 2.93
C LYS A 42 6.29 5.45 2.21
N PRO A 43 7.64 5.36 2.26
CA PRO A 43 8.38 4.29 1.58
C PRO A 43 8.20 2.91 2.21
N ASP A 44 7.62 2.83 3.42
CA ASP A 44 7.27 1.60 4.15
C ASP A 44 6.33 0.65 3.36
N ILE A 45 5.47 1.19 2.49
CA ILE A 45 4.51 0.40 1.67
C ILE A 45 5.09 0.08 0.28
N ALA A 46 6.29 0.55 -0.05
CA ALA A 46 6.88 0.40 -1.39
C ALA A 46 6.98 -1.07 -1.85
N TYR A 47 7.29 -1.97 -0.93
CA TYR A 47 7.36 -3.40 -1.21
C TYR A 47 6.00 -3.97 -1.60
N ALA A 48 4.96 -3.64 -0.83
CA ALA A 48 3.60 -4.12 -1.08
C ALA A 48 3.09 -3.62 -2.44
N LEU A 49 3.31 -2.34 -2.75
CA LEU A 49 2.97 -1.74 -4.05
C LEU A 49 3.68 -2.44 -5.21
N SER A 50 4.98 -2.73 -5.05
CA SER A 50 5.79 -3.40 -6.07
C SER A 50 5.30 -4.83 -6.37
N MET A 51 4.64 -5.47 -5.41
CA MET A 51 4.02 -6.78 -5.61
C MET A 51 2.66 -6.67 -6.32
N THR A 52 1.86 -5.64 -6.02
CA THR A 52 0.54 -5.44 -6.64
C THR A 52 0.61 -4.87 -8.06
N SER A 53 1.64 -4.09 -8.40
CA SER A 53 1.82 -3.51 -9.73
C SER A 53 2.05 -4.56 -10.82
N ARG A 54 2.67 -5.70 -10.48
CA ARG A 54 2.94 -6.81 -11.40
C ARG A 54 1.68 -7.46 -11.96
N TYR A 55 0.56 -7.34 -11.24
CA TYR A 55 -0.71 -7.95 -11.61
C TYR A 55 -1.70 -6.95 -12.22
N GLN A 56 -1.24 -5.76 -12.64
CA GLN A 56 -2.10 -4.73 -13.23
C GLN A 56 -2.83 -5.18 -14.51
N ALA A 57 -2.22 -6.06 -15.30
CA ALA A 57 -2.82 -6.60 -16.52
C ALA A 57 -3.82 -7.75 -16.27
N CYS A 58 -3.84 -8.33 -15.07
CA CYS A 58 -4.69 -9.47 -14.69
C CYS A 58 -5.20 -9.26 -13.26
N ALA A 59 -5.80 -8.09 -13.04
CA ALA A 59 -6.38 -7.73 -11.75
C ALA A 59 -7.50 -8.74 -11.41
N ARG A 60 -7.49 -9.20 -10.16
CA ARG A 60 -8.49 -10.11 -9.60
C ARG A 60 -8.95 -9.59 -8.25
N GLU A 61 -10.05 -10.12 -7.73
CA GLU A 61 -10.65 -9.66 -6.47
C GLU A 61 -9.66 -9.69 -5.30
N SER A 62 -8.77 -10.69 -5.25
CA SER A 62 -7.70 -10.78 -4.26
C SER A 62 -6.70 -9.61 -4.36
N HIS A 63 -6.27 -9.25 -5.57
CA HIS A 63 -5.38 -8.11 -5.81
C HIS A 63 -6.05 -6.78 -5.43
N TRP A 64 -7.33 -6.63 -5.76
CA TRP A 64 -8.09 -5.44 -5.36
C TRP A 64 -8.22 -5.32 -3.83
N ASN A 65 -8.43 -6.43 -3.13
CA ASN A 65 -8.46 -6.43 -1.67
C ASN A 65 -7.12 -6.00 -1.04
N ALA A 66 -6.00 -6.40 -1.66
CA ALA A 66 -4.68 -5.92 -1.26
C ALA A 66 -4.53 -4.40 -1.44
N VAL A 67 -4.97 -3.85 -2.58
CA VAL A 67 -4.97 -2.40 -2.83
C VAL A 67 -5.85 -1.66 -1.82
N LYS A 68 -7.06 -2.15 -1.52
CA LYS A 68 -7.92 -1.58 -0.47
C LYS A 68 -7.23 -1.57 0.90
N THR A 69 -6.50 -2.64 1.23
CA THR A 69 -5.76 -2.73 2.49
C THR A 69 -4.65 -1.69 2.55
N MET A 70 -3.91 -1.48 1.46
CA MET A 70 -2.90 -0.41 1.37
C MET A 70 -3.52 0.98 1.51
N LEU A 71 -4.64 1.26 0.83
CA LEU A 71 -5.35 2.53 0.98
C LEU A 71 -5.88 2.74 2.40
N THR A 72 -6.37 1.68 3.04
CA THR A 72 -6.83 1.72 4.43
C THR A 72 -5.68 2.02 5.38
N TYR A 73 -4.51 1.41 5.15
CA TYR A 73 -3.31 1.69 5.92
C TYR A 73 -2.89 3.16 5.76
N LEU A 74 -2.84 3.68 4.53
CA LEU A 74 -2.56 5.09 4.28
C LEU A 74 -3.55 6.02 4.99
N LYS A 75 -4.86 5.71 4.92
CA LYS A 75 -5.89 6.49 5.62
C LYS A 75 -5.71 6.49 7.15
N ARG A 76 -5.36 5.35 7.74
CA ARG A 76 -5.15 5.21 9.20
C ARG A 76 -3.86 5.88 9.66
N THR A 77 -2.86 5.95 8.79
CA THR A 77 -1.52 6.43 9.14
C THR A 77 -1.26 7.87 8.70
N LYS A 78 -2.25 8.55 8.11
CA LYS A 78 -2.15 9.95 7.66
C LYS A 78 -1.81 10.93 8.79
N ASP A 79 -2.21 10.61 10.02
CA ASP A 79 -2.01 11.46 11.21
C ASP A 79 -0.81 10.99 12.06
N MET A 80 -0.03 10.00 11.59
CA MET A 80 1.19 9.56 12.26
C MET A 80 2.40 10.25 11.64
N PHE A 81 3.08 11.08 12.43
CA PHE A 81 4.28 11.81 12.04
C PHE A 81 5.48 11.30 12.84
N LEU A 82 6.65 11.23 12.20
CA LEU A 82 7.89 10.93 12.90
C LEU A 82 8.34 12.19 13.66
N ILE A 83 8.16 12.20 14.97
CA ILE A 83 8.73 13.25 15.83
C ILE A 83 10.17 12.84 16.15
N TYR A 84 11.14 13.47 15.48
CA TYR A 84 12.54 13.35 15.87
C TYR A 84 12.79 14.25 17.09
N ASN A 85 12.52 13.72 18.28
CA ASN A 85 13.12 14.29 19.49
C ASN A 85 14.60 13.93 19.44
N GLY A 86 15.39 14.81 18.83
CA GLY A 86 16.84 14.76 18.98
C GLY A 86 17.14 14.76 20.47
N GLY A 87 17.84 13.73 20.97
CA GLY A 87 18.25 13.64 22.36
C GLY A 87 19.21 14.77 22.69
N VAL A 88 18.67 15.96 22.93
CA VAL A 88 19.38 17.04 23.58
C VAL A 88 19.06 16.89 25.05
N ASP A 89 20.02 16.34 25.79
CA ASP A 89 20.15 16.46 27.25
C ASP A 89 20.28 17.96 27.62
N THR A 90 19.24 18.73 27.38
CA THR A 90 19.14 20.16 27.68
C THR A 90 18.58 20.41 29.08
N GLY A 91 18.77 19.44 29.99
CA GLY A 91 18.45 19.55 31.41
C GLY A 91 19.40 20.45 32.23
N LYS A 92 20.24 21.28 31.59
CA LYS A 92 21.18 22.19 32.29
C LYS A 92 21.20 23.65 31.82
N LEU A 93 20.26 24.11 30.99
CA LEU A 93 20.32 25.49 30.48
C LEU A 93 19.12 26.40 30.75
N TYR A 94 18.16 25.98 31.58
CA TYR A 94 17.17 26.91 32.15
C TYR A 94 17.24 26.89 33.68
N ARG A 95 18.34 27.43 34.21
CA ARG A 95 18.40 27.98 35.57
C ARG A 95 18.60 29.49 35.44
N ARG A 96 17.52 30.25 35.54
CA ARG A 96 17.47 31.58 36.14
C ARG A 96 16.07 31.84 36.66
#